data_AF-A0A1S8LZU4-F1
#
_entry.id   AF-A0A1S8LZU4-F1
#
_cell.length_a   1.000
_cell.length_b   1.000
_cell.length_c   1.000
_cell.angle_alpha   90.00
_cell.angle_beta   90.00
_cell.angle_gamma   90.00
#
_symmetry.space_group_name_H-M   'P 1'
#
loop_
_entity.id
_entity.type
_entity.pdbx_description
1 polymer ?
#
loop_
_entity_poly.entity_id
_entity_poly.type
_entity_poly.pdbx_seq_one_letter_code
_entity_poly.pdbx_strand_id
1 'polypeptide(L)'
;MKFNYPCFGIMKKIYYVKSKLYEYEFQLKIYFEDKIYGVYVYKNRDSKGNKYIEFMTIIKDDFTESEVNLLKMIHNKLKFNKKIKGRYVRLEDIGKTDLKMETYNCLENNELKKEYTNIDYFTWWLFKNKGIGVRSPAINKLSREIG
;
A
#
# COMPACT_ATOMS: atom_id res chain seq x y z
N MET A 1 -20.23 30.20 23.28
CA MET A 1 -18.79 30.06 22.98
C MET A 1 -18.59 28.76 22.20
N LYS A 2 -18.34 28.82 20.88
CA LYS A 2 -18.12 27.63 20.05
C LYS A 2 -16.64 27.23 20.18
N PHE A 3 -16.36 26.12 20.85
CA PHE A 3 -15.02 25.54 20.87
C PHE A 3 -14.73 24.91 19.51
N ASN A 4 -13.93 25.60 18.69
CA ASN A 4 -13.36 25.03 17.48
C ASN A 4 -12.16 24.18 17.88
N TYR A 5 -12.36 22.86 18.00
CA TYR A 5 -11.26 21.92 18.23
C TYR A 5 -10.64 21.51 16.88
N PRO A 6 -9.47 22.05 16.49
CA PRO A 6 -8.81 21.68 15.23
C PRO A 6 -8.43 20.19 15.14
N CYS A 7 -8.41 19.47 16.26
CA CYS A 7 -8.07 18.06 16.34
C CYS A 7 -9.16 17.11 15.81
N PHE A 8 -10.45 17.50 15.84
CA PHE A 8 -11.55 16.58 15.50
C PHE A 8 -11.59 16.22 14.01
N GLY A 9 -11.31 17.19 13.13
CA GLY A 9 -11.25 16.98 11.68
C GLY A 9 -10.05 16.12 11.22
N ILE A 10 -8.95 16.16 11.97
CA ILE A 10 -7.74 15.35 11.70
C ILE A 10 -7.99 13.90 12.09
N MET A 11 -8.55 13.66 13.29
CA MET A 11 -8.90 12.30 13.74
C MET A 11 -9.87 11.61 12.77
N LYS A 12 -10.96 12.28 12.37
CA LYS A 12 -11.94 11.71 11.44
C LYS A 12 -11.32 11.28 10.09
N LYS A 13 -10.35 12.03 9.58
CA LYS A 13 -9.63 11.69 8.33
C LYS A 13 -8.69 10.50 8.51
N ILE A 14 -8.00 10.40 9.65
CA ILE A 14 -7.12 9.26 9.97
C ILE A 14 -7.95 7.97 10.08
N TYR A 15 -9.08 8.02 10.79
CA TYR A 15 -9.99 6.87 10.92
C TYR A 15 -10.57 6.43 9.57
N TYR A 16 -10.96 7.38 8.70
CA TYR A 16 -11.52 7.06 7.37
C TYR A 16 -10.52 6.38 6.44
N VAL A 17 -9.26 6.83 6.43
CA VAL A 17 -8.20 6.18 5.64
C VAL A 17 -7.94 4.77 6.16
N LYS A 18 -7.87 4.62 7.48
CA LYS A 18 -7.63 3.34 8.13
C LYS A 18 -8.74 2.33 7.81
N SER A 19 -10.01 2.73 7.90
CA SER A 19 -11.13 1.85 7.58
C SER A 19 -11.14 1.43 6.10
N LYS A 20 -10.79 2.34 5.19
CA LYS A 20 -10.67 2.00 3.75
C LYS A 20 -9.55 1.02 3.46
N LEU A 21 -8.40 1.17 4.12
CA LEU A 21 -7.30 0.22 3.96
C LEU A 21 -7.63 -1.15 4.55
N TYR A 22 -8.42 -1.21 5.63
CA TYR A 22 -8.92 -2.48 6.17
C TYR A 22 -9.90 -3.16 5.24
N GLU A 23 -10.86 -2.42 4.68
CA GLU A 23 -11.77 -2.97 3.66
C GLU A 23 -10.99 -3.42 2.42
N TYR A 24 -10.00 -2.62 2.01
CA TYR A 24 -9.13 -2.96 0.90
C TYR A 24 -8.38 -4.27 1.10
N GLU A 25 -7.68 -4.42 2.23
CA GLU A 25 -6.95 -5.64 2.54
C GLU A 25 -7.88 -6.85 2.65
N PHE A 26 -9.07 -6.67 3.23
CA PHE A 26 -10.09 -7.70 3.30
C PHE A 26 -10.54 -8.16 1.91
N GLN A 27 -10.91 -7.23 1.02
CA GLN A 27 -11.32 -7.55 -0.35
C GLN A 27 -10.20 -8.23 -1.13
N LEU A 28 -8.96 -7.76 -0.99
CA LEU A 28 -7.80 -8.43 -1.61
C LEU A 28 -7.71 -9.90 -1.18
N LYS A 29 -7.81 -10.18 0.12
CA LYS A 29 -7.75 -11.56 0.62
C LYS A 29 -8.95 -12.42 0.21
N ILE A 30 -10.13 -11.83 0.04
CA ILE A 30 -11.30 -12.57 -0.46
C ILE A 30 -11.13 -12.97 -1.92
N TYR A 31 -10.59 -12.08 -2.75
CA TYR A 31 -10.52 -12.29 -4.20
C TYR A 31 -9.24 -12.97 -4.70
N PHE A 32 -8.15 -12.81 -3.96
CA PHE A 32 -6.83 -13.33 -4.34
C PHE A 32 -6.24 -14.27 -3.30
N GLU A 33 -6.99 -14.58 -2.24
CA GLU A 33 -6.67 -15.61 -1.25
C GLU A 33 -5.21 -15.54 -0.76
N ASP A 34 -4.47 -16.63 -0.97
CA ASP A 34 -3.12 -16.82 -0.48
C ASP A 34 -2.06 -16.11 -1.33
N LYS A 35 -2.42 -15.58 -2.51
CA LYS A 35 -1.55 -14.72 -3.33
C LYS A 35 -1.18 -13.44 -2.58
N ILE A 36 -2.02 -12.97 -1.65
CA ILE A 36 -1.77 -11.76 -0.87
C ILE A 36 -1.07 -12.12 0.43
N TYR A 37 0.21 -11.82 0.52
CA TYR A 37 0.95 -11.98 1.77
C TYR A 37 0.53 -10.90 2.80
N GLY A 38 0.43 -9.65 2.36
CA GLY A 38 -0.05 -8.57 3.23
C GLY A 38 0.03 -7.18 2.62
N VAL A 39 -0.66 -6.24 3.24
CA VAL A 39 -0.71 -4.82 2.87
C VAL A 39 -0.07 -4.00 3.99
N TYR A 40 0.80 -3.07 3.63
CA TYR A 40 1.62 -2.32 4.58
C TYR A 40 1.68 -0.85 4.21
N VAL A 41 1.38 0.04 5.14
CA VAL A 41 1.57 1.49 4.97
C VAL A 41 2.93 1.85 5.55
N TYR A 42 3.81 2.46 4.77
CA TYR A 42 5.16 2.80 5.22
C TYR A 42 5.50 4.29 5.09
N LYS A 43 4.66 5.06 4.41
CA LYS A 43 4.80 6.51 4.33
C LYS A 43 3.44 7.17 4.40
N ASN A 44 3.32 8.09 5.35
CA ASN A 44 2.14 8.91 5.56
C ASN A 44 2.61 10.31 5.91
N ARG A 45 2.59 11.25 4.95
CA ARG A 45 3.02 12.64 5.20
C ARG A 45 1.85 13.47 5.73
N ASP A 46 1.97 13.98 6.95
CA ASP A 46 1.17 15.10 7.46
C ASP A 46 2.02 16.03 8.35
N SER A 47 2.12 17.30 7.93
CA SER A 47 2.55 18.47 8.72
C SER A 47 2.50 19.76 7.88
N LYS A 48 2.46 19.67 6.54
CA LYS A 48 2.40 20.81 5.60
C LYS A 48 1.35 20.68 4.48
N GLY A 49 0.24 19.95 4.70
CA GLY A 49 -0.95 20.01 3.81
C GLY A 49 -0.98 19.08 2.58
N ASN A 50 0.14 18.50 2.15
CA ASN A 50 0.19 17.56 1.03
C ASN A 50 0.10 16.10 1.51
N LYS A 51 -1.10 15.69 1.91
CA LYS A 51 -1.39 14.30 2.32
C LYS A 51 -1.13 13.36 1.15
N TYR A 52 -0.16 12.45 1.29
CA TYR A 52 -0.01 11.28 0.42
C TYR A 52 0.24 10.05 1.29
N ILE A 53 -0.52 8.98 1.06
CA ILE A 53 -0.31 7.68 1.70
C ILE A 53 0.33 6.77 0.67
N GLU A 54 1.47 6.19 1.03
CA GLU A 54 2.10 5.15 0.23
C GLU A 54 2.00 3.82 0.96
N PHE A 55 1.49 2.82 0.27
CA PHE A 55 1.40 1.46 0.74
C PHE A 55 2.07 0.49 -0.23
N MET A 56 2.52 -0.63 0.29
CA MET A 56 3.04 -1.75 -0.47
C MET A 56 2.21 -2.98 -0.12
N THR A 57 1.72 -3.66 -1.15
CA THR A 57 1.10 -4.97 -1.06
C THR A 57 2.16 -5.99 -1.44
N ILE A 58 2.48 -6.89 -0.54
CA ILE A 58 3.36 -8.00 -0.81
C ILE A 58 2.51 -9.14 -1.35
N ILE A 59 2.87 -9.62 -2.53
CA ILE A 59 2.19 -10.72 -3.23
C ILE A 59 3.14 -11.92 -3.35
N LYS A 60 2.62 -13.14 -3.38
CA LYS A 60 3.44 -14.33 -3.62
C LYS A 60 3.71 -14.53 -5.10
N ASP A 61 2.69 -14.31 -5.92
CA ASP A 61 2.71 -14.49 -7.37
C ASP A 61 2.12 -13.28 -8.08
N ASP A 62 2.50 -13.10 -9.34
CA ASP A 62 1.97 -12.03 -10.17
C ASP A 62 0.47 -12.21 -10.48
N PHE A 63 -0.19 -11.09 -10.80
CA PHE A 63 -1.58 -11.09 -11.24
C PHE A 63 -1.66 -11.40 -12.73
N THR A 64 -2.55 -12.31 -13.09
CA THR A 64 -3.05 -12.50 -14.46
C THR A 64 -3.83 -11.28 -14.92
N GLU A 65 -4.08 -11.17 -16.22
CA GLU A 65 -4.84 -10.04 -16.79
C GLU A 65 -6.27 -9.93 -16.20
N SER A 66 -6.94 -11.06 -15.99
CA SER A 66 -8.27 -11.08 -15.37
C SER A 66 -8.23 -10.62 -13.90
N GLU A 67 -7.20 -11.02 -13.16
CA GLU A 67 -6.99 -10.58 -11.77
C GLU A 67 -6.63 -9.09 -11.70
N VAL A 68 -5.86 -8.56 -12.66
CA VAL A 68 -5.58 -7.12 -12.78
C VAL A 68 -6.89 -6.34 -12.97
N ASN A 69 -7.83 -6.85 -13.77
CA ASN A 69 -9.13 -6.24 -13.94
C ASN A 69 -9.96 -6.26 -12.64
N LEU A 70 -9.92 -7.36 -11.89
CA LEU A 70 -10.55 -7.45 -10.58
C LEU A 70 -9.91 -6.49 -9.57
N LEU A 71 -8.58 -6.36 -9.58
CA LEU A 71 -7.83 -5.43 -8.75
C LEU A 71 -8.24 -3.98 -9.02
N LYS A 72 -8.39 -3.61 -10.31
CA LYS A 72 -8.94 -2.30 -10.72
C LYS A 72 -10.36 -2.08 -10.17
N MET A 73 -11.23 -3.10 -10.23
CA MET A 73 -12.59 -3.01 -9.68
C MET A 73 -12.58 -2.76 -8.16
N ILE A 74 -11.72 -3.46 -7.41
CA ILE A 74 -11.56 -3.26 -5.96
C ILE A 74 -11.15 -1.82 -5.66
N HIS A 75 -10.16 -1.29 -6.38
CA HIS A 75 -9.71 0.11 -6.22
C HIS A 75 -10.81 1.12 -6.51
N ASN A 76 -11.51 0.93 -7.62
CA ASN A 76 -12.57 1.83 -8.06
C ASN A 76 -13.74 1.84 -7.06
N LYS A 77 -14.10 0.67 -6.51
CA LYS A 77 -15.15 0.54 -5.50
C LYS A 77 -14.82 1.32 -4.23
N LEU A 78 -13.56 1.25 -3.78
CA LEU A 78 -13.15 1.89 -2.54
C LEU A 78 -12.96 3.40 -2.68
N LYS A 79 -12.90 3.94 -3.90
CA LYS A 79 -12.74 5.36 -4.19
C LYS A 79 -11.63 5.96 -3.32
N PHE A 80 -10.42 5.43 -3.45
CA PHE A 80 -9.26 6.09 -2.86
C PHE A 80 -9.18 7.52 -3.39
N ASN A 81 -8.77 8.46 -2.54
CA ASN A 81 -8.51 9.81 -3.02
C ASN A 81 -7.26 9.77 -3.94
N LYS A 82 -7.09 10.75 -4.83
CA LYS A 82 -5.91 10.88 -5.72
C LYS A 82 -4.55 11.02 -4.98
N LYS A 83 -4.56 10.84 -3.66
CA LYS A 83 -3.46 11.04 -2.73
C LYS A 83 -2.92 9.71 -2.20
N ILE A 84 -3.21 8.61 -2.89
CA ILE A 84 -2.75 7.27 -2.52
C ILE A 84 -1.85 6.72 -3.62
N LYS A 85 -0.71 6.17 -3.21
CA LYS A 85 0.19 5.40 -4.07
C LYS A 85 0.29 3.98 -3.52
N GLY A 86 0.04 2.99 -4.37
CA GLY A 86 0.14 1.58 -4.05
C GLY A 86 1.19 0.91 -4.91
N ARG A 87 1.94 -0.03 -4.34
CA ARG A 87 2.89 -0.88 -5.08
C ARG A 87 2.55 -2.34 -4.78
N TYR A 88 2.62 -3.21 -5.79
CA TYR A 88 2.45 -4.66 -5.61
C TYR A 88 3.79 -5.30 -5.88
N VAL A 89 4.48 -5.73 -4.83
CA VAL A 89 5.83 -6.28 -4.95
C VAL A 89 5.81 -7.75 -4.59
N ARG A 90 6.44 -8.59 -5.39
CA ARG A 90 6.55 -10.02 -5.11
C ARG A 90 7.38 -10.25 -3.85
N LEU A 91 7.03 -11.28 -3.10
CA LEU A 91 7.71 -11.64 -1.86
C LEU A 91 9.20 -11.90 -2.10
N GLU A 92 9.54 -12.53 -3.23
CA GLU A 92 10.92 -12.78 -3.69
C GLU A 92 11.70 -11.53 -4.12
N ASP A 93 11.02 -10.41 -4.33
CA ASP A 93 11.62 -9.15 -4.77
C ASP A 93 11.87 -8.16 -3.62
N ILE A 94 11.54 -8.56 -2.39
CA ILE A 94 11.82 -7.74 -1.21
C ILE A 94 13.31 -7.47 -1.08
N GLY A 95 13.67 -6.19 -0.90
CA GLY A 95 15.05 -5.73 -0.79
C GLY A 95 15.73 -5.46 -2.14
N LYS A 96 15.14 -5.86 -3.27
CA LYS A 96 15.66 -5.55 -4.61
C LYS A 96 15.27 -4.13 -5.03
N THR A 97 16.17 -3.41 -5.69
CA THR A 97 15.82 -2.14 -6.33
C THR A 97 15.06 -2.40 -7.62
N ASP A 98 14.36 -1.39 -8.16
CA ASP A 98 13.63 -1.51 -9.43
C ASP A 98 14.52 -2.06 -10.57
N LEU A 99 15.80 -1.72 -10.59
CA LEU A 99 16.78 -2.21 -11.58
C LEU A 99 17.04 -3.73 -11.52
N LYS A 100 16.62 -4.38 -10.43
CA LYS A 100 16.80 -5.82 -10.16
C LYS A 100 15.46 -6.58 -10.14
N MET A 101 14.37 -5.93 -10.54
CA MET A 101 13.02 -6.48 -10.55
C MET A 101 12.45 -6.39 -11.96
N GLU A 102 11.43 -7.19 -12.25
CA GLU A 102 10.54 -6.91 -13.37
C GLU A 102 9.63 -5.72 -13.03
N THR A 103 9.02 -5.11 -14.05
CA THR A 103 7.97 -4.12 -13.80
C THR A 103 6.82 -4.77 -13.04
N TYR A 104 6.17 -4.00 -12.19
CA TYR A 104 5.12 -4.50 -11.30
C TYR A 104 3.91 -3.60 -11.33
N ASN A 105 2.78 -4.14 -10.85
CA ASN A 105 1.58 -3.33 -10.73
C ASN A 105 1.82 -2.19 -9.72
N CYS A 106 1.37 -0.99 -10.06
CA CYS A 106 1.35 0.14 -9.15
C CYS A 106 0.07 0.96 -9.35
N LEU A 107 -0.46 1.46 -8.24
CA LEU A 107 -1.61 2.34 -8.19
C LEU A 107 -1.11 3.77 -7.98
N GLU A 108 -1.39 4.67 -8.90
CA GLU A 108 -1.17 6.10 -8.72
C GLU A 108 -2.29 6.89 -9.38
N ASN A 109 -2.79 7.95 -8.74
CA ASN A 109 -3.87 8.79 -9.27
C ASN A 109 -5.16 8.02 -9.65
N ASN A 110 -5.44 6.91 -8.94
CA ASN A 110 -6.54 5.97 -9.21
C ASN A 110 -6.38 5.15 -10.51
N GLU A 111 -5.18 5.10 -11.08
CA GLU A 111 -4.85 4.28 -12.24
C GLU A 111 -3.91 3.16 -11.79
N LEU A 112 -4.20 1.94 -12.26
CA LEU A 112 -3.33 0.78 -12.09
C LEU A 112 -2.50 0.60 -13.36
N LYS A 113 -1.18 0.63 -13.21
CA LYS A 113 -0.20 0.52 -14.31
C LYS A 113 0.85 -0.53 -13.96
N LYS A 114 1.53 -1.08 -14.97
CA LYS A 114 2.70 -1.94 -14.78
C LYS A 114 3.95 -1.15 -15.15
N GLU A 115 4.68 -0.65 -14.16
CA GLU A 115 5.84 0.24 -14.36
C GLU A 115 6.79 0.22 -13.15
N TYR A 116 7.98 0.79 -13.31
CA TYR A 116 8.88 1.07 -12.19
C TYR A 116 8.46 2.36 -11.48
N THR A 117 8.64 2.41 -10.16
CA THR A 117 8.17 3.54 -9.32
C THR A 117 9.27 4.14 -8.44
N ASN A 118 10.52 3.86 -8.81
CA ASN A 118 11.77 4.20 -8.13
C ASN A 118 11.92 3.57 -6.74
N ILE A 119 11.66 2.25 -6.61
CA ILE A 119 12.03 1.53 -5.38
C ILE A 119 13.56 1.42 -5.31
N ASP A 120 14.10 2.00 -4.25
CA ASP A 120 15.52 2.01 -3.90
C ASP A 120 15.77 1.43 -2.49
N TYR A 121 17.04 1.35 -2.08
CA TYR A 121 17.40 0.86 -0.74
C TYR A 121 16.79 1.72 0.38
N PHE A 122 16.60 3.03 0.16
CA PHE A 122 15.97 3.90 1.15
C PHE A 122 14.49 3.57 1.31
N THR A 123 13.80 3.24 0.22
CA THR A 123 12.41 2.78 0.23
C THR A 123 12.27 1.51 1.06
N TRP A 124 13.17 0.54 0.89
CA TRP A 124 13.19 -0.67 1.71
C TRP A 124 13.53 -0.42 3.18
N TRP A 125 14.50 0.46 3.44
CA TRP A 125 14.81 0.87 4.81
C TRP A 125 13.60 1.52 5.48
N LEU A 126 12.91 2.42 4.78
CA LEU A 126 11.70 3.06 5.28
C LEU A 126 10.58 2.04 5.50
N PHE A 127 10.39 1.12 4.55
CA PHE A 127 9.45 0.02 4.67
C PHE A 127 9.73 -0.81 5.92
N LYS A 128 10.94 -1.35 6.07
CA LYS A 128 11.36 -2.18 7.22
C LYS A 128 11.17 -1.48 8.57
N ASN A 129 11.49 -0.19 8.64
CA ASN A 129 11.54 0.54 9.92
C ASN A 129 10.24 1.29 10.27
N LYS A 130 9.41 1.65 9.29
CA LYS A 130 8.19 2.46 9.47
C LYS A 130 6.92 1.80 8.96
N GLY A 131 7.04 0.64 8.30
CA GLY A 131 5.91 -0.09 7.75
C GLY A 131 4.99 -0.64 8.84
N ILE A 132 3.71 -0.35 8.69
CA ILE A 132 2.64 -0.82 9.58
C ILE A 132 1.73 -1.74 8.77
N GLY A 133 1.59 -2.98 9.23
CA GLY A 133 0.69 -3.96 8.62
C GLY A 133 -0.78 -3.55 8.76
N VAL A 134 -1.51 -3.60 7.66
CA VAL A 134 -2.95 -3.40 7.58
C VAL A 134 -3.59 -4.78 7.73
N ARG A 135 -3.91 -5.19 8.97
CA ARG A 135 -4.38 -6.57 9.29
C ARG A 135 -3.50 -7.70 8.72
N SER A 136 -2.22 -7.38 8.54
CA SER A 136 -1.25 -8.21 7.86
C SER A 136 -0.22 -8.75 8.86
N PRO A 137 0.56 -9.79 8.49
CA PRO A 137 1.68 -10.25 9.31
C PRO A 137 2.60 -9.11 9.74
N ALA A 138 3.27 -9.26 10.88
CA ALA A 138 4.24 -8.28 11.31
C ALA A 138 5.37 -8.15 10.28
N ILE A 139 5.81 -6.92 10.01
CA ILE A 139 6.78 -6.63 8.94
C ILE A 139 8.12 -7.33 9.15
N ASN A 140 8.51 -7.57 10.40
CA ASN A 140 9.70 -8.36 10.76
C ASN A 140 9.60 -9.85 10.40
N LYS A 141 8.42 -10.35 10.02
CA LYS A 141 8.27 -11.70 9.46
C LYS A 141 8.65 -11.76 7.97
N LEU A 142 8.73 -10.61 7.29
CA LEU A 142 9.26 -10.53 5.92
C LEU A 142 10.79 -10.58 5.90
N SER A 143 11.44 -10.23 7.02
CA SER A 143 12.86 -9.86 7.04
C SER A 143 13.81 -11.04 7.26
N ARG A 144 13.66 -12.14 6.51
CA ARG A 144 14.79 -13.06 6.35
C ARG A 144 15.87 -12.51 5.42
N GLU A 145 15.57 -11.51 4.57
CA GLU A 145 16.50 -11.03 3.54
C GLU A 145 16.52 -9.50 3.29
N ILE A 146 16.17 -8.66 4.26
CA ILE A 146 16.41 -7.20 4.11
C ILE A 146 17.76 -6.87 4.75
N GLY A 147 18.83 -7.10 3.99
CA GLY A 147 20.21 -6.67 4.29
C GLY A 147 20.37 -5.17 4.27
#